data_AF-Q8ZX53-F1
#
_entry.id   AF-Q8ZX53-F1
#
_cell.length_a   1.000
_cell.length_b   1.000
_cell.length_c   1.000
_cell.angle_alpha   90.00
_cell.angle_beta   90.00
_cell.angle_gamma   90.00
#
_symmetry.space_group_name_H-M   'P 1'
#
loop_
_entity.id
_entity.type
_entity.pdbx_description
1 polymer ?
#
loop_
_entity_poly.entity_id
_entity_poly.type
_entity_poly.pdbx_seq_one_letter_code
_entity_poly.pdbx_strand_id
1 'polypeptide(L)' 'MCFVADLRAICKVGDKIAFYVFDTPDGVYLKPEIKLVDDCIKVIHRCGDS' A
#
# COMPACT_ATOMS: atom_id res chain seq x y z
N MET A 1 12.07 1.68 0.44
CA MET A 1 11.64 2.46 -0.76
C MET A 1 10.41 1.80 -1.34
N CYS A 2 9.36 2.57 -1.62
CA CYS A 2 8.12 2.05 -2.20
C CYS A 2 7.91 2.66 -3.59
N PHE A 3 7.50 1.83 -4.55
CA PHE A 3 7.18 2.24 -5.91
C PHE A 3 5.73 1.87 -6.19
N VAL A 4 4.95 2.83 -6.68
CA VAL A 4 3.58 2.60 -7.11
C VAL A 4 3.57 2.59 -8.64
N ALA A 5 3.00 1.54 -9.21
CA ALA A 5 2.77 1.39 -10.65
C ALA A 5 1.36 0.83 -10.85
N ASP A 6 0.53 1.58 -11.56
CA ASP A 6 -0.89 1.27 -11.75
C ASP A 6 -1.59 0.99 -10.41
N LEU A 7 -2.13 -0.22 -10.25
CA LEU A 7 -2.85 -0.68 -9.06
C LEU A 7 -1.97 -1.48 -8.10
N ARG A 8 -0.64 -1.37 -8.22
CA ARG A 8 0.31 -2.12 -7.39
C ARG A 8 1.32 -1.19 -6.74
N ALA A 9 1.54 -1.41 -5.45
CA ALA A 9 2.63 -0.82 -4.70
C ALA A 9 3.64 -1.91 -4.33
N ILE A 10 4.90 -1.72 -4.69
CA ILE A 10 6.00 -2.60 -4.30
C ILE A 10 6.84 -1.84 -3.29
N CYS A 11 6.82 -2.31 -2.04
CA CYS A 11 7.66 -1.78 -0.97
C CYS A 11 8.81 -2.75 -0.69
N LYS A 12 10.03 -2.23 -0.71
CA LYS A 12 11.21 -2.93 -0.23
C LYS A 12 11.47 -2.50 1.22
N VAL A 13 11.18 -3.40 2.15
CA VAL A 13 11.52 -3.29 3.59
C VAL A 13 12.16 -4.62 3.98
N GLY A 14 13.49 -4.71 3.86
CA GLY A 14 14.19 -5.99 3.80
C GLY A 14 13.90 -6.69 2.47
N ASP A 15 12.99 -7.68 2.50
CA ASP A 15 12.48 -8.37 1.32
C ASP A 15 11.46 -7.52 0.53
N LYS A 16 11.22 -7.94 -0.71
CA LYS A 16 10.25 -7.30 -1.61
C LYS A 16 8.84 -7.72 -1.21
N ILE A 17 8.02 -6.76 -0.81
CA ILE A 17 6.59 -6.96 -0.52
C ILE A 17 5.77 -6.23 -1.57
N ALA A 18 4.82 -6.94 -2.18
CA ALA A 18 3.86 -6.39 -3.12
C ALA A 18 2.50 -6.18 -2.44
N PHE A 19 1.86 -5.08 -2.78
CA PHE A 19 0.53 -4.69 -2.33
C PHE A 19 -0.32 -4.32 -3.54
N TYR A 20 -1.60 -4.67 -3.48
CA TYR A 20 -2.62 -4.07 -4.33
C TYR A 20 -3.06 -2.74 -3.74
N VAL A 21 -3.21 -1.73 -4.60
CA VAL A 21 -3.65 -0.39 -4.26
C VAL A 21 -5.10 -0.24 -4.70
N PHE A 22 -5.96 0.17 -3.77
CA PHE A 22 -7.35 0.50 -4.05
C PHE A 22 -7.57 1.96 -3.70
N ASP A 23 -7.84 2.76 -4.72
CA ASP A 23 -8.29 4.14 -4.55
C ASP A 23 -9.81 4.11 -4.41
N THR A 24 -10.33 4.61 -3.29
CA THR A 24 -11.76 4.73 -3.05
C THR A 24 -12.08 6.15 -2.59
N PRO A 25 -13.35 6.60 -2.72
CA PRO A 25 -13.76 7.91 -2.21
C PRO A 25 -13.46 8.11 -0.71
N ASP A 26 -13.38 7.02 0.05
CA ASP A 26 -13.08 7.02 1.49
C ASP A 26 -11.56 7.07 1.79
N GLY A 27 -10.70 6.87 0.79
CA GLY A 27 -9.25 6.95 0.88
C GLY A 27 -8.52 5.82 0.13
N VAL A 28 -7.20 5.79 0.29
CA VAL A 28 -6.35 4.78 -0.33
C VAL A 28 -6.17 3.58 0.60
N TYR A 29 -6.31 2.37 0.07
CA TYR A 29 -6.13 1.12 0.79
C TYR A 29 -5.05 0.26 0.14
N LEU A 30 -4.28 -0.46 0.96
CA LEU A 30 -3.26 -1.41 0.53
C LEU A 30 -3.63 -2.81 1.00
N LYS A 31 -3.69 -3.78 0.08
CA LYS A 31 -3.84 -5.19 0.41
C LYS A 31 -2.54 -5.93 0.12
N PRO A 32 -1.87 -6.55 1.12
CA PRO A 32 -0.66 -7.32 0.86
C PRO A 32 -0.98 -8.55 -0.02
N GLU A 33 -0.08 -8.89 -0.94
CA GLU A 33 -0.23 -10.12 -1.75
C GLU A 33 0.09 -11.40 -0.97
N ILE A 34 0.59 -11.28 0.27
CA ILE A 34 0.95 -12.43 1.11
C ILE A 34 -0.32 -13.05 1.73
N LYS A 35 -0.47 -14.38 1.64
CA LYS A 35 -1.67 -15.14 2.08
C LYS A 35 -1.98 -15.08 3.59
N LEU A 36 -1.17 -14.38 4.39
CA LEU A 36 -1.30 -14.37 5.85
C LEU A 36 -2.29 -13.33 6.37
N VAL A 37 -2.64 -12.32 5.57
CA VAL A 37 -3.54 -11.23 5.99
C VAL A 37 -4.47 -10.90 4.83
N ASP A 38 -5.77 -11.15 4.99
CA ASP A 38 -6.79 -10.70 4.03
C ASP A 38 -7.23 -9.25 4.28
N ASP A 39 -6.81 -8.65 5.40
CA ASP A 39 -7.17 -7.30 5.79
C ASP A 39 -6.48 -6.23 4.91
N CYS A 40 -7.29 -5.25 4.51
CA CYS A 40 -6.82 -4.04 3.84
C CYS A 40 -6.31 -3.02 4.86
N ILE A 41 -5.15 -2.43 4.59
CA ILE A 41 -4.55 -1.38 5.40
C ILE A 41 -4.98 -0.04 4.81
N LYS A 42 -5.73 0.77 5.56
CA LYS A 42 -6.05 2.14 5.16
C LYS A 42 -4.82 3.03 5.29
N VAL A 43 -4.41 3.66 4.20
CA VAL A 43 -3.30 4.61 4.19
C VAL A 43 -3.77 5.92 4.81
N ILE A 44 -3.03 6.40 5.80
CA ILE A 44 -3.27 7.72 6.38
C ILE A 44 -2.18 8.64 5.84
N HIS A 45 -2.56 9.59 4.99
CA HIS A 45 -1.66 10.63 4.54
C HIS A 45 -1.40 11.58 5.72
N ARG A 46 -0.28 11.40 6.42
CA ARG A 46 0.24 12.45 7.29
C ARG A 46 0.92 13.46 6.38
N CYS A 47 0.23 14.57 6.09
CA CYS A 47 0.88 15.75 5.53
C CYS A 47 1.91 16.20 6.56
N GLY A 48 3.17 15.80 6.38
CA GLY A 48 4.30 16.42 7.05
C GLY A 48 4.79 17.50 6.11
N ASP A 49 4.61 18.76 6.51
CA ASP A 49 5.11 19.95 5.84
C ASP A 49 6.54 19.72 5.33
N SER A 50 6.74 19.97 4.03
CA SER A 50 8.07 20.18 3.42
C SER A 50 8.35 21.67 3.38
#